data_AF-A0A6C0KAQ6-F1
#
_entry.id   AF-A0A6C0KAQ6-F1
#
_cell.length_a   1.000
_cell.length_b   1.000
_cell.length_c   1.000
_cell.angle_alpha   90.00
_cell.angle_beta   90.00
_cell.angle_gamma   90.00
#
_symmetry.space_group_name_H-M   'P 1'
#
loop_
_entity.id
_entity.type
_entity.pdbx_description
1 polymer ?
#
loop_
_entity_poly.entity_id
_entity_poly.type
_entity_poly.pdbx_seq_one_letter_code
_entity_poly.pdbx_strand_id
1 'polypeptide(L)'
;MPPRILLSELYTLKEKKEHAKYTTFDKIIEICHKKIKHTATIGGMNIFYEIPYYIYGKPLYKIEDCIKYIVDALRKNGLYVQILPEPNNNMLYISWNPSEVSSNIKSLGYTGKGI
;
A
#
# COMPACT_ATOMS: atom_id res chain seq x y z
N MET A 1 23.20 -40.46 -14.65
CA MET A 1 22.91 -39.94 -13.29
C MET A 1 21.54 -39.29 -13.33
N PRO A 2 20.67 -39.53 -12.33
CA PRO A 2 19.44 -38.77 -12.22
C PRO A 2 19.74 -37.30 -11.94
N PRO A 3 18.98 -36.35 -12.52
CA PRO A 3 19.13 -34.94 -12.20
C PRO A 3 18.88 -34.72 -10.70
N ARG A 4 19.75 -33.94 -10.05
CA ARG A 4 19.64 -33.58 -8.62
C ARG A 4 19.28 -32.11 -8.51
N ILE A 5 18.29 -31.80 -7.69
CA ILE A 5 17.94 -30.43 -7.34
C ILE A 5 18.63 -30.04 -6.03
N LEU A 6 19.23 -28.85 -5.98
CA LEU A 6 19.91 -28.38 -4.76
C LEU A 6 18.92 -27.62 -3.87
N LEU A 7 19.01 -27.83 -2.56
CA LEU A 7 18.16 -27.12 -1.61
C LEU A 7 18.40 -25.58 -1.66
N SER A 8 19.63 -25.15 -1.90
CA SER A 8 19.99 -23.73 -2.07
C SER A 8 19.30 -23.09 -3.27
N GLU A 9 19.14 -23.82 -4.38
CA GLU A 9 18.41 -23.35 -5.56
C GLU A 9 16.94 -23.09 -5.22
N LEU A 10 16.31 -23.97 -4.43
CA LEU A 10 14.93 -23.80 -3.98
C LEU A 10 14.75 -22.55 -3.10
N TYR A 11 15.68 -22.29 -2.17
CA TYR A 11 15.64 -21.08 -1.35
C TYR A 11 15.83 -19.81 -2.19
N THR A 12 16.79 -19.82 -3.11
CA THR A 12 17.05 -18.67 -3.99
C THR A 12 15.84 -18.34 -4.87
N LEU A 13 15.14 -19.36 -5.37
CA LEU A 13 13.90 -19.16 -6.15
C LEU A 13 12.79 -18.53 -5.31
N LYS A 14 12.65 -18.95 -4.05
CA LYS A 14 11.68 -18.35 -3.12
C LYS A 14 12.01 -16.88 -2.85
N GLU A 15 13.25 -16.56 -2.53
CA GLU A 15 13.69 -15.18 -2.26
C GLU A 15 13.51 -14.28 -3.48
N LYS A 16 13.88 -14.76 -4.68
CA LYS A 16 13.64 -14.02 -5.93
C LYS A 16 12.16 -13.71 -6.13
N LYS A 17 11.28 -14.67 -5.88
CA LYS A 17 9.82 -14.47 -5.98
C LYS A 17 9.32 -13.44 -4.95
N GLU A 18 9.82 -13.51 -3.72
CA GLU A 18 9.46 -12.55 -2.68
C GLU A 18 9.95 -11.14 -3.01
N HIS A 19 11.17 -10.97 -3.50
CA HIS A 19 11.65 -9.66 -3.94
C HIS A 19 10.88 -9.11 -5.13
N ALA A 20 10.52 -9.97 -6.09
CA ALA A 20 9.79 -9.55 -7.28
C ALA A 20 8.42 -8.93 -6.94
N LYS A 21 7.72 -9.39 -5.88
CA LYS A 21 6.43 -8.83 -5.45
C LYS A 21 6.57 -7.37 -4.98
N TYR A 22 7.65 -7.03 -4.27
CA TYR A 22 7.89 -5.66 -3.80
C TYR A 22 8.13 -4.70 -4.96
N THR A 23 8.76 -5.15 -6.06
CA THR A 23 8.88 -4.31 -7.27
C THR A 23 7.52 -3.94 -7.87
N THR A 24 6.51 -4.79 -7.70
CA THR A 24 5.13 -4.50 -8.10
C THR A 24 4.50 -3.49 -7.14
N PHE A 25 4.69 -3.66 -5.83
CA PHE A 25 4.17 -2.74 -4.82
C PHE A 25 4.73 -1.33 -4.99
N ASP A 26 6.04 -1.22 -5.22
CA ASP A 26 6.73 0.05 -5.49
C ASP A 26 6.16 0.75 -6.73
N LYS A 27 5.79 -0.02 -7.75
CA LYS A 27 5.16 0.55 -8.94
C LYS A 27 3.76 1.08 -8.68
N ILE A 28 2.96 0.36 -7.89
CA ILE A 28 1.60 0.75 -7.53
C ILE A 28 1.63 2.05 -6.72
N ILE A 29 2.50 2.13 -5.70
CA ILE A 29 2.59 3.35 -4.88
C ILE A 29 3.15 4.54 -5.68
N GLU A 30 4.06 4.32 -6.64
CA GLU A 30 4.54 5.37 -7.55
C GLU A 30 3.39 5.98 -8.36
N ILE A 31 2.48 5.13 -8.87
CA ILE A 31 1.28 5.56 -9.61
C ILE A 31 0.32 6.31 -8.67
N CYS A 32 0.11 5.80 -7.46
CA CYS A 32 -0.70 6.48 -6.44
C CYS A 32 -0.16 7.88 -6.13
N HIS A 33 1.14 8.02 -5.89
CA HIS A 33 1.79 9.32 -5.66
C HIS A 33 1.62 10.29 -6.84
N LYS A 34 1.70 9.81 -8.09
CA LYS A 34 1.44 10.64 -9.27
C LYS A 34 0.01 11.17 -9.28
N LYS A 35 -0.96 10.32 -8.93
CA LYS A 35 -2.38 10.69 -8.86
C LYS A 35 -2.64 11.72 -7.75
N ILE A 36 -2.06 11.53 -6.56
CA ILE A 36 -2.09 12.51 -5.46
C ILE A 36 -1.55 13.86 -5.91
N LYS A 37 -0.34 13.88 -6.48
CA LYS A 37 0.30 15.11 -6.96
C LYS A 37 -0.56 15.82 -8.01
N HIS A 38 -1.09 15.08 -8.98
CA HIS A 38 -1.96 15.65 -10.00
C HIS A 38 -3.23 16.26 -9.38
N THR A 39 -3.91 15.55 -8.49
CA THR A 39 -5.10 16.09 -7.81
C THR A 39 -4.79 17.33 -6.97
N ALA A 40 -3.64 17.36 -6.30
CA ALA A 40 -3.20 18.55 -5.57
C ALA A 40 -2.96 19.74 -6.51
N THR A 41 -2.40 19.53 -7.71
CA THR A 41 -2.17 20.61 -8.68
C THR A 41 -3.45 21.25 -9.21
N ILE A 42 -4.55 20.50 -9.26
CA ILE A 42 -5.88 21.01 -9.65
C ILE A 42 -6.70 21.55 -8.47
N GLY A 43 -6.12 21.60 -7.26
CA GLY A 43 -6.75 22.14 -6.05
C GLY A 43 -7.54 21.14 -5.21
N GLY A 44 -7.55 19.85 -5.56
CA GLY A 44 -8.15 18.81 -4.73
C GLY A 44 -7.32 18.49 -3.49
N MET A 45 -7.96 17.99 -2.44
CA MET A 45 -7.31 17.63 -1.17
C MET A 45 -7.46 16.15 -0.76
N ASN A 46 -8.17 15.37 -1.58
CA ASN A 46 -8.38 13.95 -1.35
C ASN A 46 -8.53 13.19 -2.67
N ILE A 47 -8.34 11.86 -2.61
CA ILE A 47 -8.62 10.94 -3.71
C ILE A 47 -9.15 9.61 -3.19
N PHE A 48 -9.88 8.92 -4.07
CA PHE A 48 -10.05 7.48 -3.99
C PHE A 48 -9.04 6.79 -4.92
N TYR A 49 -8.31 5.82 -4.39
CA TYR A 49 -7.34 5.03 -5.12
C TYR A 49 -7.67 3.55 -5.00
N GLU A 50 -7.93 2.91 -6.13
CA GLU A 50 -8.16 1.47 -6.20
C GLU A 50 -6.84 0.74 -6.43
N ILE A 51 -6.53 -0.21 -5.54
CA ILE A 51 -5.39 -1.11 -5.71
C ILE A 51 -5.81 -2.23 -6.65
N PRO A 52 -5.08 -2.46 -7.75
CA PRO A 52 -5.41 -3.54 -8.67
C PRO A 52 -5.19 -4.91 -7.99
N TYR A 53 -5.99 -5.90 -8.39
CA TYR A 53 -5.80 -7.30 -7.95
C TYR A 53 -4.60 -7.97 -8.65
N TYR A 54 -4.31 -7.56 -9.88
CA TYR A 54 -3.16 -8.03 -10.64
C TYR A 54 -2.71 -6.97 -11.64
N ILE A 55 -1.45 -7.09 -12.09
CA ILE A 55 -0.89 -6.23 -13.14
C ILE A 55 -0.31 -7.14 -14.22
N TYR A 56 -0.70 -6.90 -15.47
CA TYR A 56 -0.19 -7.67 -16.60
C TYR A 56 1.34 -7.55 -16.71
N GLY A 57 2.03 -8.68 -16.94
CA GLY A 57 3.49 -8.72 -17.03
C GLY A 57 4.23 -8.55 -15.69
N LYS A 58 3.53 -8.59 -14.56
CA LYS A 58 4.11 -8.54 -13.21
C LYS A 58 3.80 -9.83 -12.42
N PRO A 59 4.63 -10.20 -11.43
CA PRO A 59 4.35 -11.35 -10.58
C PRO A 59 3.04 -11.16 -9.81
N LEU A 60 2.31 -12.25 -9.62
CA LEU A 60 1.13 -12.29 -8.75
C LEU A 60 1.52 -11.96 -7.30
N TYR A 61 0.63 -11.26 -6.61
CA TYR A 61 0.77 -10.88 -5.21
C TYR A 61 -0.55 -11.04 -4.47
N LYS A 62 -0.48 -11.07 -3.13
CA LYS A 62 -1.66 -11.00 -2.28
C LYS A 62 -2.08 -9.55 -2.13
N ILE A 63 -3.34 -9.25 -2.42
CA ILE A 63 -3.81 -7.86 -2.42
C ILE A 63 -3.74 -7.26 -1.01
N GLU A 64 -3.96 -8.07 0.03
CA GLU A 64 -3.92 -7.67 1.43
C GLU A 64 -2.53 -7.19 1.84
N ASP A 65 -1.48 -7.90 1.38
CA ASP A 65 -0.08 -7.51 1.61
C ASP A 65 0.25 -6.18 0.91
N CYS A 66 -0.30 -5.97 -0.30
CA CYS A 66 -0.12 -4.75 -1.07
C CYS A 66 -0.83 -3.56 -0.42
N ILE A 67 -2.09 -3.74 0.00
CA ILE A 67 -2.88 -2.74 0.73
C ILE A 67 -2.12 -2.32 1.98
N LYS A 68 -1.67 -3.28 2.80
CA LYS A 68 -0.92 -2.99 4.02
C LYS A 68 0.35 -2.19 3.74
N TYR A 69 1.15 -2.61 2.76
CA TYR A 69 2.36 -1.90 2.35
C TYR A 69 2.09 -0.45 1.94
N ILE A 70 1.08 -0.22 1.11
CA ILE A 70 0.73 1.11 0.61
C ILE A 70 0.18 1.99 1.73
N VAL A 71 -0.71 1.46 2.57
CA VAL A 71 -1.28 2.19 3.72
C VAL A 71 -0.18 2.61 4.69
N ASP A 72 0.72 1.70 5.06
CA ASP A 72 1.83 1.99 5.97
C ASP A 72 2.77 3.06 5.39
N ALA A 73 3.11 2.96 4.10
CA ALA A 73 3.95 3.93 3.42
C ALA A 73 3.31 5.33 3.32
N LEU A 74 2.02 5.41 2.98
CA LEU A 74 1.30 6.68 2.88
C LEU A 74 1.08 7.34 4.25
N ARG A 75 0.75 6.55 5.29
CA ARG A 75 0.62 7.06 6.67
C ARG A 75 1.95 7.54 7.23
N LYS A 76 3.06 6.88 6.89
CA LYS A 76 4.41 7.34 7.25
C LYS A 76 4.74 8.71 6.65
N ASN A 77 4.15 9.06 5.51
CA ASN A 77 4.26 10.38 4.90
C ASN A 77 3.32 11.44 5.53
N GLY A 78 2.56 11.09 6.57
CA GLY A 78 1.63 11.99 7.26
C GLY A 78 0.27 12.16 6.58
N LEU A 79 -0.04 11.35 5.56
CA LEU A 79 -1.33 11.38 4.88
C LEU A 79 -2.39 10.66 5.73
N TYR A 80 -3.62 11.16 5.67
CA TYR A 80 -4.78 10.44 6.19
C TYR A 80 -5.17 9.35 5.20
N VAL A 81 -5.23 8.10 5.66
CA VAL A 81 -5.54 6.94 4.82
C VAL A 81 -6.51 6.00 5.51
N GLN A 82 -7.62 5.70 4.83
CA GLN A 82 -8.61 4.72 5.24
C GLN A 82 -8.85 3.68 4.14
N ILE A 83 -8.99 2.43 4.54
CA ILE A 83 -9.44 1.34 3.66
C ILE A 83 -10.96 1.40 3.65
N LEU A 84 -11.58 1.33 2.46
CA LEU A 84 -13.03 1.34 2.36
C LEU A 84 -13.63 0.04 2.93
N PRO A 85 -14.83 0.10 3.54
CA PRO A 85 -15.53 -1.10 4.01
C PRO A 85 -15.88 -2.06 2.87
N GLU A 86 -16.19 -3.30 3.25
CA GLU A 86 -16.77 -4.29 2.34
C GLU A 86 -17.97 -3.72 1.57
N PRO A 87 -18.11 -4.02 0.27
CA PRO A 87 -17.31 -4.98 -0.52
C PRO A 87 -16.05 -4.38 -1.18
N ASN A 88 -15.65 -3.15 -0.88
CA ASN A 88 -14.62 -2.40 -1.62
C ASN A 88 -13.29 -2.33 -0.85
N ASN A 89 -12.85 -3.44 -0.27
CA ASN A 89 -11.65 -3.50 0.57
C ASN A 89 -10.32 -3.20 -0.17
N ASN A 90 -10.33 -3.16 -1.50
CA ASN A 90 -9.20 -2.76 -2.33
C ASN A 90 -9.13 -1.25 -2.62
N MET A 91 -10.13 -0.47 -2.19
CA MET A 91 -10.15 0.97 -2.35
C MET A 91 -9.62 1.68 -1.11
N LEU A 92 -8.77 2.69 -1.34
CA LEU A 92 -8.24 3.56 -0.32
C LEU A 92 -8.83 4.96 -0.48
N TYR A 93 -9.34 5.52 0.61
CA TYR A 93 -9.54 6.95 0.76
C TYR A 93 -8.25 7.57 1.28
N ILE A 94 -7.71 8.55 0.55
CA ILE A 94 -6.46 9.24 0.87
C ILE A 94 -6.75 10.74 0.91
N SER A 95 -6.42 11.39 2.02
CA SER A 95 -6.58 12.84 2.19
C SER A 95 -5.34 13.49 2.79
N TRP A 96 -5.05 14.70 2.33
CA TRP A 96 -4.06 15.61 2.91
C TRP A 96 -4.73 16.91 3.39
N ASN A 97 -6.05 16.87 3.60
CA ASN A 97 -6.78 17.98 4.21
C ASN A 97 -6.39 18.10 5.70
N PRO A 98 -5.90 19.26 6.16
CA PRO A 98 -5.48 19.45 7.56
C PRO A 98 -6.56 19.12 8.59
N SER A 99 -7.85 19.33 8.28
CA SER A 99 -8.97 19.03 9.17
C SER A 99 -9.12 17.53 9.42
N GLU A 100 -8.89 16.69 8.40
CA GLU A 100 -8.99 15.23 8.51
C GLU A 100 -7.72 14.65 9.15
N VAL A 101 -6.54 15.16 8.75
CA VAL A 101 -5.25 14.73 9.30
C VAL A 101 -5.19 15.02 10.81
N SER A 102 -5.58 16.22 11.25
CA SER A 102 -5.57 16.59 12.66
C SER A 102 -6.58 15.81 13.51
N SER A 103 -7.76 15.53 12.98
CA SER A 103 -8.77 14.70 13.66
C SER A 103 -8.26 13.27 13.91
N ASN A 104 -7.51 12.71 12.95
CA ASN A 104 -6.90 11.39 13.09
C ASN A 104 -5.75 11.34 14.12
N ILE A 105 -4.93 12.39 14.19
CA ILE A 105 -3.87 12.48 15.22
C ILE A 105 -4.49 12.55 16.62
N LYS A 106 -5.61 13.27 16.77
CA LYS A 106 -6.34 13.34 18.04
C LYS A 106 -6.88 11.98 18.45
N SER A 107 -7.53 11.22 17.57
CA SER A 107 -8.06 9.89 17.91
C SER A 107 -6.97 8.89 18.30
N LEU A 108 -5.77 8.98 17.70
CA LEU A 108 -4.61 8.18 18.07
C LEU A 108 -3.93 8.63 19.38
N GLY A 109 -4.15 9.87 19.82
CA GLY A 109 -3.57 10.46 21.03
C GLY A 109 -4.38 10.25 22.32
N TYR A 110 -5.55 9.61 22.28
CA TYR A 110 -6.44 9.43 23.44
C TYR A 110 -6.45 8.02 24.05
N THR A 111 -5.54 7.12 23.65
CA THR A 111 -5.40 5.77 24.25
C THR A 111 -4.19 5.64 25.17
N GLY A 112 -3.86 6.70 25.92
CA GLY A 112 -2.65 6.73 26.75
C GLY A 112 -2.70 7.66 27.97
N LYS A 113 -3.79 7.65 28.74
CA LYS A 113 -3.78 8.13 30.13
C LYS A 113 -4.89 7.47 30.95
N GLY A 114 -4.63 6.23 31.36
CA GLY A 114 -5.38 5.60 32.43
C GLY A 114 -5.12 6.35 33.73
N ILE A 115 -6.20 6.80 34.37
CA ILE A 115 -6.28 7.06 35.80
C ILE A 115 -6.48 5.70 36.47
#